data_AF-A0A7U9ESC5-F1
#
_entry.id   AF-A0A7U9ESC5-F1
#
_cell.length_a   1.000
_cell.length_b   1.000
_cell.length_c   1.000
_cell.angle_alpha   90.00
_cell.angle_beta   90.00
_cell.angle_gamma   90.00
#
_symmetry.space_group_name_H-M   'P 1'
#
loop_
_entity.id
_entity.type
_entity.pdbx_description
1 polymer ?
#
loop_
_entity_poly.entity_id
_entity_poly.type
_entity_poly.pdbx_seq_one_letter_code
_entity_poly.pdbx_strand_id
1 'polypeptide(L)'
;MIRQIDILEYGPYKNYRWVDIFGNDLDEGFGCRNIIYGRNYAGKTTFSRIIRSLELGKPHKDFNNGKFIITLDDGKQITELDLDDGPYNIRVYNADFKKDNLSFLYDENGEILPFAILGEENIEIQYKIEQEEKKIQEIRENYITLIMVYIKNIMIIENFWIS
;
A
#
# COMPACT_ATOMS: atom_id res chain seq x y z
N MET A 1 -16.66 -11.87 16.54
CA MET A 1 -15.81 -12.32 15.42
C MET A 1 -16.63 -12.27 14.14
N ILE A 2 -16.01 -12.35 12.96
CA ILE A 2 -16.76 -12.63 11.73
C ILE A 2 -17.23 -14.09 11.82
N ARG A 3 -18.54 -14.30 11.70
CA ARG A 3 -19.16 -15.62 11.78
C ARG A 3 -19.32 -16.25 10.41
N GLN A 4 -19.87 -15.50 9.46
CA GLN A 4 -20.13 -15.97 8.10
C GLN A 4 -20.19 -14.79 7.12
N ILE A 5 -20.16 -15.11 5.83
CA ILE A 5 -20.20 -14.12 4.76
C ILE A 5 -21.07 -14.62 3.60
N ASP A 6 -21.99 -13.76 3.16
CA ASP A 6 -22.75 -13.92 1.94
C ASP A 6 -22.27 -12.88 0.92
N ILE A 7 -22.10 -13.29 -0.34
CA ILE A 7 -21.59 -12.42 -1.41
C ILE A 7 -22.56 -12.46 -2.57
N LEU A 8 -23.39 -11.43 -2.66
CA LEU A 8 -24.42 -11.32 -3.69
C LEU A 8 -23.77 -11.02 -5.04
N GLU A 9 -22.87 -10.04 -5.08
CA GLU A 9 -22.18 -9.63 -6.30
C GLU A 9 -20.85 -8.96 -5.96
N TYR A 10 -19.72 -9.63 -6.22
CA TYR A 10 -18.40 -9.01 -5.96
C TYR A 10 -17.31 -9.70 -6.80
N GLY A 11 -16.84 -9.04 -7.86
CA GLY A 11 -15.86 -9.65 -8.77
C GLY A 11 -16.37 -10.96 -9.39
N PRO A 12 -15.69 -12.11 -9.19
CA PRO A 12 -16.16 -13.40 -9.71
C PRO A 12 -17.27 -14.03 -8.87
N TYR A 13 -17.57 -13.50 -7.68
CA TYR A 13 -18.63 -14.02 -6.82
C TYR A 13 -19.99 -13.54 -7.31
N LYS A 14 -20.93 -14.48 -7.46
CA LYS A 14 -22.34 -14.23 -7.79
C LYS A 14 -23.22 -15.14 -6.95
N ASN A 15 -24.09 -14.55 -6.14
CA ASN A 15 -25.02 -15.25 -5.25
C ASN A 15 -24.38 -16.37 -4.42
N TYR A 16 -23.17 -16.12 -3.91
CA TYR A 16 -22.56 -17.01 -2.94
C TYR A 16 -23.30 -16.85 -1.61
N ARG A 17 -23.92 -17.92 -1.12
CA ARG A 17 -24.57 -17.95 0.18
C ARG A 17 -23.91 -19.00 1.05
N TRP A 18 -23.57 -18.66 2.27
CA TRP A 18 -22.94 -19.55 3.23
C TRP A 18 -23.78 -20.81 3.46
N VAL A 19 -25.08 -20.59 3.68
CA VAL A 19 -26.07 -21.64 3.94
C VAL A 19 -26.19 -22.67 2.81
N ASP A 20 -25.91 -22.27 1.56
CA ASP A 20 -25.99 -23.19 0.42
C ASP A 20 -24.84 -24.20 0.41
N ILE A 21 -23.75 -23.92 1.12
CA ILE A 21 -22.53 -24.74 1.15
C ILE A 21 -22.41 -25.51 2.47
N PHE A 22 -22.69 -24.84 3.58
CA PHE A 22 -22.48 -25.34 4.95
C PHE A 22 -23.79 -25.66 5.68
N GLY A 23 -24.95 -25.36 5.07
CA GLY A 23 -26.24 -25.56 5.73
C GLY A 23 -26.48 -24.58 6.89
N ASN A 24 -27.42 -24.94 7.77
CA ASN A 24 -27.85 -24.12 8.91
C ASN A 24 -27.12 -24.48 10.22
N ASP A 25 -26.07 -25.28 10.16
CA ASP A 25 -25.43 -25.75 11.37
C ASP A 25 -24.69 -24.60 12.06
N LEU A 26 -25.06 -24.32 13.32
CA LEU A 26 -24.62 -23.12 14.03
C LEU A 26 -23.11 -23.15 14.32
N ASP A 27 -22.50 -24.34 14.26
CA ASP A 27 -21.07 -24.60 14.48
C ASP A 27 -20.22 -24.49 13.20
N GLU A 28 -20.82 -24.33 12.01
CA GLU A 28 -20.11 -24.25 10.72
C GLU A 28 -19.74 -22.82 10.29
N GLY A 29 -19.47 -21.93 11.26
CA GLY A 29 -18.95 -20.58 11.00
C GLY A 29 -17.43 -20.54 10.80
N PHE A 30 -16.90 -19.35 10.51
CA PHE A 30 -15.46 -19.12 10.62
C PHE A 30 -14.99 -19.41 12.07
N GLY A 31 -13.92 -20.20 12.20
CA GLY A 31 -13.27 -20.47 13.47
C GLY A 31 -12.25 -19.39 13.85
N CYS A 32 -11.61 -19.54 15.00
CA CYS A 32 -10.50 -18.64 15.42
C CYS A 32 -9.30 -18.68 14.45
N ARG A 33 -9.15 -19.77 13.69
CA ARG A 33 -8.14 -19.93 12.63
C ARG A 33 -8.81 -20.59 11.43
N ASN A 34 -8.64 -19.99 10.26
CA ASN A 34 -9.25 -20.46 9.02
C ASN A 34 -8.17 -20.57 7.93
N ILE A 35 -8.24 -21.62 7.13
CA ILE A 35 -7.40 -21.78 5.93
C ILE A 35 -8.33 -21.77 4.72
N ILE A 36 -8.24 -20.72 3.91
CA ILE A 36 -9.03 -20.58 2.68
C ILE A 36 -8.08 -20.83 1.51
N TYR A 37 -8.34 -21.89 0.75
CA TYR A 37 -7.51 -22.29 -0.39
C TYR A 37 -8.38 -22.62 -1.62
N GLY A 38 -7.74 -22.73 -2.78
CA GLY A 38 -8.44 -23.00 -4.03
C GLY A 38 -7.54 -22.76 -5.24
N ARG A 39 -8.02 -23.09 -6.44
CA ARG A 39 -7.28 -22.92 -7.70
C ARG A 39 -6.92 -21.45 -7.98
N ASN A 40 -5.99 -21.24 -8.90
CA ASN A 40 -5.77 -19.91 -9.45
C ASN A 40 -7.08 -19.36 -10.02
N TYR A 41 -7.30 -18.05 -9.87
CA TYR A 41 -8.53 -17.37 -10.28
C TYR A 41 -9.81 -17.79 -9.53
N ALA A 42 -9.74 -18.63 -8.49
CA ALA A 42 -10.89 -19.01 -7.67
C ALA A 42 -11.44 -17.88 -6.75
N GLY A 43 -11.00 -16.64 -6.92
CA GLY A 43 -11.52 -15.50 -6.15
C GLY A 43 -10.84 -15.20 -4.80
N LYS A 44 -9.81 -15.96 -4.39
CA LYS A 44 -9.10 -15.75 -3.09
C LYS A 44 -8.66 -14.31 -2.83
N THR A 45 -8.00 -13.68 -3.81
CA THR A 45 -7.58 -12.27 -3.72
C THR A 45 -8.79 -11.36 -3.56
N THR A 46 -9.84 -11.60 -4.33
CA THR A 46 -11.09 -10.86 -4.26
C THR A 46 -11.76 -10.99 -2.91
N PHE A 47 -11.80 -12.19 -2.33
CA PHE A 47 -12.30 -12.43 -0.98
C PHE A 47 -11.52 -11.60 0.06
N SER A 48 -10.19 -11.60 -0.01
CA SER A 48 -9.36 -10.81 0.91
C SER A 48 -9.66 -9.30 0.83
N ARG A 49 -10.06 -8.80 -0.35
CA ARG A 49 -10.43 -7.39 -0.56
C ARG A 49 -11.77 -7.03 0.08
N ILE A 50 -12.70 -7.96 0.21
CA ILE A 50 -13.93 -7.74 0.97
C ILE A 50 -13.57 -7.50 2.44
N ILE A 51 -12.77 -8.39 3.05
CA ILE A 51 -12.32 -8.24 4.44
C ILE A 51 -11.50 -6.95 4.62
N ARG A 52 -10.67 -6.58 3.63
CA ARG A 52 -9.89 -5.34 3.66
C ARG A 52 -10.76 -4.09 3.58
N SER A 53 -11.94 -4.17 2.99
CA SER A 53 -12.88 -3.04 2.97
C SER A 53 -13.38 -2.70 4.37
N LEU A 54 -13.47 -3.69 5.27
CA LEU A 54 -13.79 -3.48 6.68
C LEU A 54 -12.60 -2.87 7.43
N GLU A 55 -11.38 -3.33 7.17
CA GLU A 55 -10.17 -2.70 7.75
C GLU A 55 -10.07 -1.21 7.39
N LEU A 56 -10.36 -0.86 6.14
CA LEU A 56 -10.21 0.52 5.64
C LEU A 56 -11.46 1.40 5.83
N GLY A 57 -12.58 0.80 6.27
CA GLY A 57 -13.87 1.46 6.42
C GLY A 57 -14.44 2.04 5.12
N LYS A 58 -14.09 1.46 3.97
CA LYS A 58 -14.56 1.91 2.65
C LYS A 58 -14.53 0.80 1.61
N PRO A 59 -15.38 0.86 0.57
CA PRO A 59 -15.34 -0.10 -0.52
C PRO A 59 -14.00 -0.13 -1.23
N HIS A 60 -13.60 -1.31 -1.71
CA HIS A 60 -12.44 -1.43 -2.57
C HIS A 60 -12.69 -0.74 -3.92
N LYS A 61 -11.73 0.09 -4.37
CA LYS A 61 -11.84 0.91 -5.61
C LYS A 61 -12.23 0.14 -6.88
N ASP A 62 -11.79 -1.11 -7.01
CA ASP A 62 -12.09 -1.97 -8.17
C ASP A 62 -13.52 -2.55 -8.13
N PHE A 63 -14.22 -2.44 -7.00
CA PHE A 63 -15.49 -3.11 -6.72
C PHE A 63 -16.49 -2.17 -6.01
N ASN A 64 -16.61 -0.92 -6.48
CA ASN A 64 -17.47 0.10 -5.85
C ASN A 64 -18.96 -0.30 -5.74
N ASN A 65 -19.43 -1.18 -6.63
CA ASN A 65 -20.82 -1.69 -6.62
C ASN A 65 -20.93 -3.10 -6.03
N GLY A 66 -19.88 -3.56 -5.34
CA GLY A 66 -19.84 -4.88 -4.74
C GLY A 66 -20.83 -4.99 -3.57
N LYS A 67 -21.59 -6.07 -3.52
CA LYS A 67 -22.63 -6.35 -2.52
C LYS A 67 -22.30 -7.61 -1.75
N PHE A 68 -22.21 -7.47 -0.43
CA PHE A 68 -21.94 -8.56 0.49
C PHE A 68 -22.58 -8.31 1.84
N ILE A 69 -22.75 -9.36 2.62
CA ILE A 69 -23.26 -9.30 3.99
C ILE A 69 -22.30 -10.11 4.84
N ILE A 70 -21.69 -9.47 5.83
CA ILE A 70 -20.88 -10.13 6.85
C ILE A 70 -21.71 -10.20 8.12
N THR A 71 -21.91 -11.40 8.63
CA THR A 71 -22.58 -11.60 9.91
C THR A 71 -21.53 -11.83 11.00
N LEU A 72 -21.64 -11.10 12.10
CA LEU A 72 -20.81 -11.28 13.28
C LEU A 72 -21.42 -12.30 14.26
N ASP A 73 -20.65 -12.73 15.25
CA ASP A 73 -21.14 -13.70 16.27
C ASP A 73 -22.34 -13.19 17.08
N ASP A 74 -22.42 -11.88 17.30
CA ASP A 74 -23.54 -11.23 18.00
C ASP A 74 -24.79 -11.06 17.12
N GLY A 75 -24.73 -11.54 15.87
CA GLY A 75 -25.80 -11.43 14.89
C GLY A 75 -25.83 -10.08 14.15
N LYS A 76 -24.96 -9.12 14.49
CA LYS A 76 -24.86 -7.87 13.73
C LYS A 76 -24.45 -8.19 12.30
N GLN A 77 -25.13 -7.57 11.35
CA GLN A 77 -24.79 -7.63 9.93
C GLN A 77 -24.09 -6.34 9.51
N ILE A 78 -23.08 -6.49 8.66
CA ILE A 78 -22.30 -5.41 8.05
C ILE A 78 -22.41 -5.59 6.54
N THR A 79 -22.86 -4.56 5.85
CA THR A 79 -22.95 -4.51 4.40
C THR A 79 -21.90 -3.57 3.80
N GLU A 80 -21.88 -3.44 2.48
CA GLU A 80 -21.05 -2.45 1.78
C GLU A 80 -21.37 -1.00 2.18
N LEU A 81 -22.54 -0.75 2.76
CA LEU A 81 -22.99 0.58 3.19
C LEU A 81 -22.60 0.90 4.65
N ASP A 82 -22.28 -0.10 5.46
CA ASP A 82 -22.02 0.05 6.91
C ASP A 82 -20.51 -0.02 7.23
N LEU A 83 -19.65 0.24 6.24
CA LEU A 83 -18.20 0.07 6.38
C LEU A 83 -17.57 1.13 7.28
N ASP A 84 -18.13 2.33 7.34
CA ASP A 84 -17.66 3.45 8.15
C ASP A 84 -18.20 3.45 9.60
N ASP A 85 -19.18 2.59 9.89
CA ASP A 85 -19.90 2.55 11.17
C ASP A 85 -19.08 2.11 12.40
N GLY A 86 -17.84 1.67 12.24
CA GLY A 86 -17.00 1.44 13.39
C GLY A 86 -15.58 0.97 13.10
N PRO A 87 -14.67 1.13 14.07
CA PRO A 87 -13.37 0.51 13.99
C PRO A 87 -13.52 -1.00 14.16
N TYR A 88 -13.58 -1.71 13.04
CA TYR A 88 -13.40 -3.15 13.04
C TYR A 88 -11.95 -3.45 13.41
N ASN A 89 -11.71 -4.25 14.46
CA ASN A 89 -10.36 -4.69 14.82
C ASN A 89 -9.89 -5.79 13.84
N ILE A 90 -9.67 -5.39 12.59
CA ILE A 90 -9.33 -6.24 11.45
C ILE A 90 -8.08 -5.69 10.81
N ARG A 91 -7.13 -6.58 10.50
CA ARG A 91 -5.92 -6.28 9.72
C ARG A 91 -5.81 -7.27 8.58
N VAL A 92 -5.57 -6.79 7.37
CA VAL A 92 -5.46 -7.64 6.18
C VAL A 92 -4.09 -7.50 5.55
N TYR A 93 -3.26 -8.54 5.73
CA TYR A 93 -1.97 -8.63 5.06
C TYR A 93 -2.13 -9.34 3.70
N ASN A 94 -2.41 -8.57 2.65
CA ASN A 94 -2.53 -9.07 1.28
C ASN A 94 -1.61 -8.32 0.29
N ALA A 95 -1.72 -8.61 -1.01
CA ALA A 95 -0.92 -7.94 -2.03
C ALA A 95 -1.15 -6.42 -2.06
N ASP A 96 -2.39 -5.98 -1.82
CA ASP A 96 -2.73 -4.58 -1.81
C ASP A 96 -2.13 -3.88 -0.56
N PHE A 97 -2.09 -4.53 0.61
CA PHE A 97 -1.37 -4.04 1.79
C PHE A 97 0.11 -3.81 1.49
N LYS A 98 0.78 -4.79 0.87
CA LYS A 98 2.20 -4.66 0.51
C LYS A 98 2.41 -3.50 -0.47
N LYS A 99 1.51 -3.34 -1.45
CA LYS A 99 1.58 -2.22 -2.39
C LYS A 99 1.39 -0.87 -1.68
N ASP A 100 0.43 -0.76 -0.78
CA ASP A 100 0.10 0.52 -0.15
C ASP A 100 1.12 0.91 0.94
N ASN A 101 1.67 -0.07 1.66
CA ASN A 101 2.50 0.16 2.85
C ASN A 101 3.96 -0.24 2.70
N LEU A 102 4.33 -0.93 1.62
CA LEU A 102 5.70 -1.39 1.38
C LEU A 102 6.17 -1.07 -0.04
N SER A 103 5.42 -0.28 -0.81
CA SER A 103 5.86 0.17 -2.15
C SER A 103 7.16 0.96 -2.09
N PHE A 104 7.38 1.70 -1.01
CA PHE A 104 8.64 2.38 -0.75
C PHE A 104 9.80 1.42 -0.47
N LEU A 105 9.55 0.12 -0.24
CA LEU A 105 10.61 -0.88 -0.09
C LEU A 105 11.13 -1.39 -1.43
N TYR A 106 10.54 -1.02 -2.56
CA TYR A 106 10.93 -1.56 -3.86
C TYR A 106 11.40 -0.44 -4.79
N ASP A 107 12.51 -0.67 -5.50
CA ASP A 107 12.96 0.23 -6.57
C ASP A 107 12.09 0.05 -7.84
N GLU A 108 12.36 0.84 -8.89
CA GLU A 108 11.65 0.76 -10.17
C GLU A 108 11.80 -0.63 -10.86
N ASN A 109 12.81 -1.41 -10.47
CA ASN A 109 13.09 -2.76 -10.96
C ASN A 109 12.49 -3.87 -10.08
N GLY A 110 11.87 -3.51 -8.94
CA GLY A 110 11.24 -4.44 -8.01
C GLY A 110 12.20 -5.08 -7.00
N GLU A 111 13.43 -4.57 -6.83
CA GLU A 111 14.37 -5.02 -5.80
C GLU A 111 14.11 -4.34 -4.46
N ILE A 112 14.32 -5.08 -3.36
CA ILE A 112 14.12 -4.54 -2.01
C ILE A 112 15.20 -3.48 -1.73
N LEU A 113 14.77 -2.25 -1.48
CA LEU A 113 15.63 -1.14 -1.15
C LEU A 113 16.33 -1.38 0.20
N PRO A 114 17.65 -1.12 0.33
CA PRO A 114 18.44 -1.43 1.52
C PRO A 114 17.91 -0.84 2.84
N PHE A 115 17.20 0.29 2.80
CA PHE A 115 16.63 0.94 3.99
C PHE A 115 15.39 0.24 4.55
N ALA A 116 14.86 -0.77 3.84
CA ALA A 116 13.76 -1.63 4.29
C ALA A 116 13.99 -2.33 5.64
N ILE A 117 15.25 -2.47 6.03
CA ILE A 117 15.68 -3.17 7.24
C ILE A 117 15.61 -2.26 8.48
N LEU A 118 15.43 -0.94 8.32
CA LEU A 118 15.79 0.03 9.36
C LEU A 118 14.75 1.16 9.53
N GLY A 119 13.56 0.86 10.08
CA GLY A 119 12.70 1.70 10.95
C GLY A 119 12.29 3.15 10.54
N GLU A 120 11.08 3.57 10.95
CA GLU A 120 10.47 4.89 10.65
C GLU A 120 11.33 6.11 11.00
N GLU A 121 12.15 6.07 12.07
CA GLU A 121 13.03 7.18 12.47
C GLU A 121 14.11 7.50 11.42
N ASN A 122 14.51 6.55 10.57
CA ASN A 122 15.56 6.79 9.58
C ASN A 122 15.05 7.53 8.34
N ILE A 123 13.75 7.50 8.04
CA ILE A 123 13.20 8.18 6.84
C ILE A 123 13.37 9.69 6.98
N GLU A 124 13.09 10.24 8.15
CA GLU A 124 13.24 11.67 8.40
C GLU A 124 14.72 12.11 8.41
N ILE A 125 15.61 11.23 8.89
CA ILE A 125 17.06 11.45 8.88
C ILE A 125 17.60 11.40 7.44
N GLN A 126 17.15 10.45 6.63
CA GLN A 126 17.57 10.34 5.23
C GLN A 126 17.09 11.52 4.38
N TYR A 127 15.86 11.98 4.59
CA TYR A 127 15.38 13.20 3.94
C TYR A 127 16.28 14.40 4.29
N LYS A 128 16.73 14.51 5.54
CA LYS A 128 17.67 15.57 5.95
C LYS A 128 19.04 15.40 5.25
N ILE A 129 19.55 14.17 5.14
CA ILE A 129 20.81 13.88 4.44
C ILE A 129 20.72 14.26 2.96
N GLU A 130 19.69 13.84 2.24
CA GLU A 130 19.51 14.19 0.81
C GLU A 130 19.43 15.70 0.58
N GLN A 131 18.77 16.43 1.50
CA GLN A 131 18.68 17.89 1.42
C GLN A 131 20.04 18.56 1.66
N GLU A 132 20.87 18.02 2.56
CA GLU A 132 22.22 18.52 2.76
C GLU A 132 23.15 18.19 1.59
N GLU A 133 23.06 16.99 1.02
CA GLU A 133 23.83 16.59 -0.16
C GLU A 133 23.51 17.47 -1.37
N LYS A 134 22.22 17.81 -1.61
CA LYS A 134 21.83 18.76 -2.65
C LYS A 134 22.46 20.13 -2.45
N LYS A 135 22.44 20.66 -1.22
CA LYS A 135 23.07 21.96 -0.92
C LYS A 135 24.57 21.92 -1.17
N ILE A 136 25.25 20.85 -0.78
CA ILE A 136 26.68 20.67 -1.03
C ILE A 136 26.97 20.65 -2.54
N GLN A 137 26.14 19.96 -3.31
CA GLN A 137 26.28 19.88 -4.77
C GLN A 137 26.08 21.24 -5.44
N GLU A 138 25.03 21.99 -5.09
CA GLU A 138 24.80 23.35 -5.60
C GLU A 138 25.96 24.29 -5.27
N ILE A 139 26.50 24.20 -4.04
CA ILE A 139 27.67 24.99 -3.63
C ILE A 139 28.88 24.62 -4.49
N ARG A 140 29.15 23.33 -4.69
CA ARG A 140 30.26 22.87 -5.55
C ARG A 140 30.15 23.40 -6.97
N GLU A 141 28.97 23.32 -7.57
CA GLU A 141 28.73 23.80 -8.94
C GLU A 141 28.94 25.32 -9.07
N ASN A 142 28.49 26.08 -8.06
CA ASN A 142 28.76 27.52 -8.00
C ASN A 142 30.26 27.83 -7.87
N TYR A 143 31.01 27.10 -7.04
CA TYR A 143 32.46 27.28 -6.93
C TYR A 143 33.19 26.97 -8.24
N ILE A 144 32.82 25.89 -8.93
CA ILE A 144 33.39 25.53 -10.23
C ILE A 144 33.11 26.65 -11.25
N THR A 145 31.88 27.15 -11.27
CA THR A 145 31.48 28.22 -12.18
C THR A 145 32.28 29.50 -11.92
N LEU A 146 32.48 29.86 -10.65
CA LEU A 146 33.26 31.04 -10.25
C LEU A 146 34.74 30.92 -10.67
N ILE A 147 35.35 29.76 -10.45
CA ILE A 147 36.74 29.50 -10.85
C ILE A 147 36.88 29.59 -12.37
N MET A 148 35.94 29.01 -13.13
CA MET A 148 35.95 29.08 -14.60
C MET A 148 35.86 30.52 -15.11
N VAL A 149 35.03 31.37 -14.49
CA VAL A 149 34.94 32.80 -14.81
C VAL A 149 36.28 33.51 -14.52
N TYR A 150 36.89 33.22 -13.38
CA TYR A 150 38.16 33.83 -12.98
C TYR A 150 39.31 33.47 -13.94
N ILE A 151 39.43 32.19 -14.30
CA ILE A 151 40.41 31.70 -15.28
C ILE A 151 40.19 32.37 -16.64
N LYS A 152 38.94 32.44 -17.11
CA LYS A 152 38.60 33.07 -18.39
C LYS A 152 38.99 34.55 -18.41
N ASN A 153 38.76 35.28 -17.31
CA ASN A 153 39.15 36.68 -17.17
C ASN A 153 40.67 36.86 -17.18
N ILE A 154 41.44 35.99 -16.49
CA ILE A 154 42.90 36.01 -16.55
C ILE A 154 43.41 35.78 -17.97
N MET A 155 42.90 34.76 -18.65
CA MET A 155 43.27 34.47 -20.05
C MET A 155 42.98 35.64 -20.99
N ILE A 156 41.86 36.35 -20.80
CA ILE A 156 41.53 37.55 -21.60
C ILE A 156 42.57 38.66 -21.34
N ILE A 157 42.93 38.88 -20.07
CA ILE A 157 43.93 39.88 -19.70
C ILE A 157 45.29 39.53 -20.30
N GLU A 158 45.77 38.29 -20.14
CA GLU A 158 47.05 37.87 -20.72
C GLU A 158 47.09 38.03 -22.24
N ASN A 159 46.02 37.67 -22.95
CA ASN A 159 45.93 37.87 -24.40
C ASN A 159 45.91 39.36 -24.82
N PHE A 160 45.54 40.29 -23.93
CA PHE A 160 45.53 41.73 -24.19
C PHE A 160 46.90 42.40 -23.95
N TRP A 161 47.77 41.81 -23.11
CA TRP A 161 49.12 42.32 -22.84
C TRP A 161 50.18 41.86 -23.87
N ILE A 162 49.85 40.86 -24.70
CA ILE A 162 50.77 40.26 -25.69
C ILE A 162 50.52 40.82 -27.12
N SER A 163 49.54 41.71 -27.28
CA SER A 163 49.22 42.45 -28.52
C SER A 163 49.69 43.89 -28.48
#